data_AF-A0AAD6NAW5-F1
#
_entry.id   AF-A0AAD6NAW5-F1
#
_cell.length_a   1.000
_cell.length_b   1.000
_cell.length_c   1.000
_cell.angle_alpha   90.00
_cell.angle_beta   90.00
_cell.angle_gamma   90.00
#
_symmetry.space_group_name_H-M   'P 1'
#
loop_
_entity.id
_entity.type
_entity.pdbx_description
1 polymer ?
#
loop_
_entity_poly.entity_id
_entity_poly.type
_entity_poly.pdbx_seq_one_letter_code
_entity_poly.pdbx_strand_id
1 'polypeptide(L)'
;MFSLRTALLCLMAASGSVYAEHLKVVWSSGDFSTISGPAGGNTNGHYSGFAIINDAGEAIYDQGFPDDHAPCYNTDDGREFTIEGDCWSTPRKFKCMANFGGHPETCEVKDGYGNSLGTGTGQTDTTFIGISIGQDASCVVEFDSDSDGCPVDDGNGPLHVTSG
;
A
#
# COMPACT_ATOMS: atom_id res chain seq x y z
N MET A 1 -62.93 12.65 0.72
CA MET A 1 -62.36 11.62 -0.17
C MET A 1 -61.02 12.11 -0.68
N PHE A 2 -59.95 11.90 0.10
CA PHE A 2 -58.59 12.18 -0.33
C PHE A 2 -58.08 10.94 -1.07
N SER A 3 -57.69 11.12 -2.34
CA SER A 3 -57.28 10.04 -3.23
C SER A 3 -56.01 9.38 -2.69
N LEU A 4 -56.14 8.14 -2.24
CA LEU A 4 -55.08 7.27 -1.71
C LEU A 4 -54.03 6.84 -2.78
N ARG A 5 -54.05 7.44 -3.97
CA ARG A 5 -53.32 6.96 -5.17
C ARG A 5 -51.97 7.64 -5.43
N THR A 6 -51.54 8.62 -4.65
CA THR A 6 -50.39 9.46 -5.03
C THR A 6 -49.19 9.42 -4.06
N ALA A 7 -49.21 8.58 -3.03
CA ALA A 7 -48.17 8.60 -1.99
C ALA A 7 -47.04 7.55 -2.15
N LEU A 8 -46.91 6.86 -3.30
CA LEU A 8 -46.10 5.64 -3.41
C LEU A 8 -44.95 5.68 -4.44
N LEU A 9 -44.50 6.85 -4.90
CA LEU A 9 -43.66 6.92 -6.12
C LEU A 9 -42.43 7.86 -6.05
N CYS A 10 -41.81 8.05 -4.89
CA CYS A 10 -40.54 8.81 -4.80
C CYS A 10 -39.46 8.19 -3.90
N LEU A 11 -39.43 6.87 -3.75
CA LEU A 11 -38.20 6.18 -3.30
C LEU A 11 -37.53 5.52 -4.50
N MET A 12 -37.05 6.34 -5.44
CA MET A 12 -35.90 5.95 -6.24
C MET A 12 -34.72 6.08 -5.30
N ALA A 13 -34.46 5.03 -4.53
CA ALA A 13 -33.16 4.85 -3.91
C ALA A 13 -32.14 5.02 -5.04
N ALA A 14 -31.29 6.03 -4.94
CA ALA A 14 -30.13 6.15 -5.80
C ALA A 14 -29.29 4.89 -5.53
N SER A 15 -29.52 3.85 -6.32
CA SER A 15 -28.56 2.77 -6.49
C SER A 15 -27.39 3.40 -7.24
N GLY A 16 -26.56 4.16 -6.52
CA GLY A 16 -25.21 4.43 -6.96
C GLY A 16 -24.59 3.07 -7.20
N SER A 17 -24.27 2.76 -8.45
CA SER A 17 -23.32 1.72 -8.75
C SER A 17 -22.09 2.04 -7.93
N VAL A 18 -21.85 1.26 -6.88
CA VAL A 18 -20.62 1.35 -6.09
C VAL A 18 -19.52 0.96 -7.06
N TYR A 19 -18.91 1.95 -7.70
CA TYR A 19 -17.76 1.73 -8.57
C TYR A 19 -16.60 1.50 -7.64
N ALA A 20 -16.13 0.26 -7.59
CA ALA A 20 -14.87 -0.07 -6.94
C ALA A 20 -13.77 0.84 -7.49
N GLU A 21 -13.17 1.67 -6.65
CA GLU A 21 -12.02 2.49 -7.02
C GLU A 21 -10.80 1.61 -7.21
N HIS A 22 -10.06 1.85 -8.29
CA HIS A 22 -8.80 1.18 -8.58
C HIS A 22 -7.67 1.77 -7.74
N LEU A 23 -6.96 0.90 -7.03
CA LEU A 23 -5.92 1.27 -6.08
C LEU A 23 -4.61 0.58 -6.42
N LYS A 24 -3.51 1.25 -6.09
CA LYS A 24 -2.16 0.69 -6.18
C LYS A 24 -1.53 0.71 -4.80
N VAL A 25 -1.02 -0.44 -4.39
CA VAL A 25 -0.22 -0.56 -3.17
C VAL A 25 1.23 -0.60 -3.57
N VAL A 26 2.06 0.20 -2.90
CA VAL A 26 3.48 0.29 -3.17
C VAL A 26 4.24 0.00 -1.88
N TRP A 27 5.03 -1.06 -1.92
CA TRP A 27 6.14 -1.25 -0.98
C TRP A 27 7.38 -0.68 -1.62
N SER A 28 8.15 0.07 -0.86
CA SER A 28 9.43 0.63 -1.31
C SER A 28 10.51 0.41 -0.28
N SER A 29 11.74 0.23 -0.76
CA SER A 29 12.94 0.38 0.07
C SER A 29 14.07 0.91 -0.78
N GLY A 30 15.06 1.50 -0.13
CA GLY A 30 16.27 1.88 -0.84
C GLY A 30 17.43 2.11 0.09
N ASP A 31 18.61 2.00 -0.50
CA ASP A 31 19.89 2.02 0.16
C ASP A 31 20.84 2.92 -0.60
N PHE A 32 21.65 3.67 0.13
CA PHE A 32 22.69 4.50 -0.43
C PHE A 32 24.00 4.26 0.30
N SER A 33 25.11 4.26 -0.44
CA SER A 33 26.45 4.21 0.13
C SER A 33 27.47 4.94 -0.73
N THR A 34 28.36 5.70 -0.11
CA THR A 34 29.57 6.22 -0.77
C THR A 34 30.70 5.21 -0.68
N ILE A 35 31.53 5.10 -1.71
CA ILE A 35 32.81 4.40 -1.63
C ILE A 35 33.70 5.13 -0.61
N SER A 36 34.24 4.38 0.34
CA SER A 36 35.11 4.92 1.38
C SER A 36 36.44 5.41 0.80
N GLY A 37 36.83 6.63 1.17
CA GLY A 37 38.09 7.24 0.75
C GLY A 37 39.30 6.72 1.56
N PRO A 38 40.54 7.12 1.19
CA PRO A 38 41.77 6.65 1.84
C PRO A 38 41.87 6.94 3.34
N ALA A 39 41.14 7.95 3.83
CA ALA A 39 41.08 8.33 5.24
C ALA A 39 40.10 7.48 6.08
N GLY A 40 39.40 6.53 5.45
CA GLY A 40 38.42 5.66 6.10
C GLY A 40 37.06 6.34 6.31
N GLY A 41 35.99 5.55 6.15
CA GLY A 41 34.60 5.98 6.35
C GLY A 41 33.81 6.11 5.06
N ASN A 42 32.57 5.63 5.10
CA ASN A 42 31.54 5.85 4.09
C ASN A 42 30.32 6.52 4.72
N THR A 43 29.59 7.30 3.93
CA THR A 43 28.24 7.73 4.27
C THR A 43 27.27 6.73 3.68
N ASN A 44 26.30 6.29 4.47
CA ASN A 44 25.24 5.40 4.04
C ASN A 44 23.87 5.85 4.56
N GLY A 45 22.82 5.38 3.91
CA GLY A 45 21.44 5.64 4.29
C GLY A 45 20.55 4.49 3.84
N HIS A 46 19.42 4.33 4.53
CA HIS A 46 18.41 3.34 4.22
C HIS A 46 17.02 3.96 4.43
N TYR A 47 16.07 3.59 3.59
CA TYR A 47 14.65 3.91 3.78
C TYR A 47 13.77 2.71 3.45
N SER A 48 12.58 2.69 4.06
CA SER A 48 11.49 1.77 3.72
C SER A 48 10.18 2.54 3.75
N GLY A 49 9.23 2.16 2.90
CA GLY A 49 7.96 2.84 2.76
C GLY A 49 6.83 1.92 2.33
N PHE A 50 5.62 2.28 2.73
CA PHE A 50 4.39 1.67 2.27
C PHE A 50 3.34 2.73 2.02
N ALA A 51 2.71 2.67 0.86
CA ALA A 51 1.60 3.55 0.51
C ALA A 51 0.51 2.81 -0.25
N ILE A 52 -0.72 3.29 -0.08
CA ILE A 52 -1.86 2.96 -0.94
C ILE A 52 -2.26 4.26 -1.64
N ILE A 53 -2.29 4.22 -2.97
CA ILE A 53 -2.51 5.38 -3.84
C ILE A 53 -3.66 5.10 -4.79
N ASN A 54 -4.47 6.12 -5.04
CA ASN A 54 -5.51 6.08 -6.06
C ASN A 54 -4.97 6.39 -7.46
N ASP A 55 -5.82 6.29 -8.48
CA ASP A 55 -5.46 6.62 -9.87
C ASP A 55 -5.13 8.11 -10.09
N ALA A 56 -5.53 8.99 -9.18
CA ALA A 56 -5.13 10.40 -9.20
C ALA A 56 -3.69 10.60 -8.67
N GLY A 57 -3.06 9.56 -8.12
CA GLY A 57 -1.74 9.62 -7.49
C GLY A 57 -1.76 10.18 -6.07
N GLU A 58 -2.94 10.27 -5.46
CA GLU A 58 -3.12 10.72 -4.08
C GLU A 58 -3.00 9.53 -3.13
N ALA A 59 -2.26 9.71 -2.03
CA ALA A 59 -2.14 8.68 -1.01
C ALA A 59 -3.40 8.65 -0.13
N ILE A 60 -4.05 7.50 -0.09
CA ILE A 60 -5.16 7.22 0.86
C ILE A 60 -4.64 6.57 2.15
N TYR A 61 -3.38 6.13 2.13
CA TYR A 61 -2.59 5.72 3.29
C TYR A 61 -1.10 5.83 2.93
N ASP A 62 -0.28 6.45 3.79
CA ASP A 62 1.17 6.49 3.62
C ASP A 62 1.87 6.40 4.98
N GLN A 63 2.58 5.29 5.22
CA GLN A 63 3.37 5.10 6.43
C GLN A 63 4.67 4.38 6.11
N GLY A 64 5.79 4.94 6.56
CA GLY A 64 7.11 4.31 6.48
C GLY A 64 7.21 3.00 7.27
N PHE A 65 6.50 2.95 8.41
CA PHE A 65 6.52 1.84 9.35
C PHE A 65 5.09 1.53 9.83
N PRO A 66 4.27 0.84 9.02
CA PRO A 66 2.93 0.42 9.45
C PRO A 66 3.02 -0.44 10.71
N ASP A 67 2.38 0.00 11.80
CA ASP A 67 2.46 -0.61 13.14
C ASP A 67 3.89 -0.66 13.71
N ASP A 68 4.66 0.42 13.57
CA ASP A 68 6.05 0.58 14.07
C ASP A 68 7.09 -0.41 13.49
N HIS A 69 6.75 -1.08 12.38
CA HIS A 69 7.56 -2.11 11.76
C HIS A 69 7.77 -1.84 10.26
N ALA A 70 8.95 -2.19 9.72
CA ALA A 70 9.19 -2.06 8.28
C ALA A 70 8.18 -2.91 7.51
N PRO A 71 7.68 -2.45 6.35
CA PRO A 71 6.56 -3.08 5.67
C PRO A 71 6.91 -4.37 4.92
N CYS A 72 8.20 -4.73 4.84
CA CYS A 72 8.69 -5.89 4.11
C CYS A 72 9.86 -6.55 4.87
N TYR A 73 9.85 -7.87 5.02
CA TYR A 73 10.89 -8.64 5.71
C TYR A 73 11.43 -9.76 4.84
N ASN A 74 12.68 -10.15 5.07
CA ASN A 74 13.31 -11.31 4.42
C ASN A 74 13.28 -12.58 5.30
N THR A 75 12.58 -12.54 6.42
CA THR A 75 12.47 -13.65 7.37
C THR A 75 11.18 -14.43 7.14
N ASP A 76 11.26 -15.75 7.33
CA ASP A 76 10.14 -16.69 7.20
C ASP A 76 9.40 -16.57 5.86
N ASP A 77 8.14 -16.12 5.89
CA ASP A 77 7.26 -15.92 4.73
C ASP A 77 7.03 -14.42 4.43
N GLY A 78 7.93 -13.56 4.91
CA GLY A 78 7.86 -12.11 4.78
C GLY A 78 7.01 -11.48 5.88
N ARG A 79 6.65 -10.20 5.69
CA ARG A 79 5.74 -9.50 6.59
C ARG A 79 4.33 -9.51 6.05
N GLU A 80 3.34 -9.75 6.89
CA GLU A 80 1.91 -9.54 6.60
C GLU A 80 1.30 -8.68 7.70
N PHE A 81 0.59 -7.62 7.33
CA PHE A 81 -0.16 -6.77 8.26
C PHE A 81 -1.55 -6.47 7.72
N THR A 82 -2.47 -6.09 8.62
CA THR A 82 -3.88 -5.90 8.30
C THR A 82 -4.27 -4.44 8.42
N ILE A 83 -4.93 -3.89 7.40
CA ILE A 83 -5.53 -2.54 7.45
C ILE A 83 -7.05 -2.66 7.38
N GLU A 84 -7.72 -1.92 8.26
CA GLU A 84 -9.16 -1.72 8.31
C GLU A 84 -9.53 -0.28 7.92
N GLY A 85 -10.74 -0.08 7.41
CA GLY A 85 -11.29 1.25 7.14
C GLY A 85 -12.31 1.27 6.01
N ASP A 86 -12.71 2.47 5.61
CA ASP A 86 -13.93 2.70 4.81
C ASP A 86 -13.85 2.25 3.34
N CYS A 87 -12.65 1.93 2.85
CA CYS A 87 -12.41 1.47 1.48
C CYS A 87 -12.86 0.04 1.21
N TRP A 88 -13.12 -0.74 2.25
CA TRP A 88 -13.48 -2.15 2.12
C TRP A 88 -14.40 -2.61 3.25
N SER A 89 -15.29 -3.53 2.91
CA SER A 89 -16.24 -4.14 3.83
C SER A 89 -15.60 -5.10 4.84
N THR A 90 -14.43 -5.65 4.49
CA THR A 90 -13.66 -6.58 5.31
C THR A 90 -12.19 -6.20 5.30
N PRO A 91 -11.47 -6.36 6.43
CA PRO A 91 -10.06 -5.99 6.53
C PRO A 91 -9.22 -6.54 5.37
N ARG A 92 -8.23 -5.79 4.92
CA ARG A 92 -7.30 -6.23 3.87
C ARG A 92 -5.96 -6.59 4.48
N LYS A 93 -5.32 -7.61 3.92
CA LYS A 93 -3.98 -8.04 4.34
C LYS A 93 -2.97 -7.68 3.29
N PHE A 94 -1.86 -7.13 3.75
CA PHE A 94 -0.80 -6.59 2.92
C PHE A 94 0.46 -7.36 3.25
N LYS A 95 0.93 -8.14 2.28
CA LYS A 95 2.06 -9.03 2.45
C LYS A 95 3.23 -8.59 1.56
N CYS A 96 4.43 -8.56 2.11
CA CYS A 96 5.66 -8.34 1.36
C CYS A 96 6.82 -9.20 1.87
N MET A 97 7.44 -9.90 0.94
CA MET A 97 8.70 -10.62 1.12
C MET A 97 9.83 -9.79 0.51
N ALA A 98 10.88 -9.56 1.29
CA ALA A 98 12.10 -8.94 0.83
C ALA A 98 13.14 -10.01 0.47
N ASN A 99 14.01 -9.70 -0.48
CA ASN A 99 15.17 -10.51 -0.79
C ASN A 99 16.26 -10.38 0.28
N PHE A 100 17.39 -11.07 0.09
CA PHE A 100 18.53 -11.01 1.00
C PHE A 100 19.09 -9.60 1.23
N GLY A 101 18.94 -8.70 0.27
CA GLY A 101 19.36 -7.29 0.37
C GLY A 101 18.38 -6.39 1.12
N GLY A 102 17.22 -6.91 1.56
CA GLY A 102 16.17 -6.08 2.18
C GLY A 102 15.30 -5.33 1.17
N HIS A 103 15.40 -5.66 -0.12
CA HIS A 103 14.56 -5.09 -1.16
C HIS A 103 13.31 -5.92 -1.37
N PRO A 104 12.11 -5.33 -1.56
CA PRO A 104 10.91 -6.05 -1.95
C PRO A 104 11.16 -7.00 -3.12
N GLU A 105 10.78 -8.27 -2.96
CA GLU A 105 10.93 -9.34 -3.96
C GLU A 105 9.57 -9.82 -4.46
N THR A 106 8.64 -10.07 -3.54
CA THR A 106 7.24 -10.36 -3.88
C THR A 106 6.31 -9.64 -2.94
N CYS A 107 5.16 -9.23 -3.44
CA CYS A 107 4.12 -8.58 -2.65
C CYS A 107 2.74 -9.10 -3.05
N GLU A 108 1.81 -9.05 -2.12
CA GLU A 108 0.46 -9.57 -2.28
C GLU A 108 -0.53 -8.76 -1.44
N VAL A 109 -1.71 -8.53 -2.00
CA VAL A 109 -2.87 -8.00 -1.27
C VAL A 109 -3.91 -9.10 -1.19
N LYS A 110 -4.46 -9.33 0.00
CA LYS A 110 -5.53 -10.32 0.22
C LYS A 110 -6.75 -9.68 0.84
N ASP A 111 -7.90 -10.28 0.59
CA ASP A 111 -9.13 -9.97 1.32
C ASP A 111 -9.07 -10.50 2.77
N GLY A 112 -10.10 -10.18 3.56
CA GLY A 112 -10.19 -10.59 4.97
C GLY A 112 -10.32 -12.11 5.16
N TYR A 113 -10.64 -12.85 4.09
CA TYR A 113 -10.73 -14.30 4.07
C TYR A 113 -9.42 -14.98 3.64
N GLY A 114 -8.42 -14.19 3.24
CA GLY A 114 -7.12 -14.67 2.79
C GLY A 114 -7.07 -15.00 1.29
N ASN A 115 -8.08 -14.65 0.50
CA ASN A 115 -8.02 -14.78 -0.95
C ASN A 115 -7.16 -13.66 -1.54
N SER A 116 -6.29 -14.02 -2.48
CA SER A 116 -5.46 -13.06 -3.20
C SER A 116 -6.33 -12.15 -4.07
N LEU A 117 -6.15 -10.83 -3.91
CA LEU A 117 -6.73 -9.79 -4.75
C LEU A 117 -5.75 -9.34 -5.84
N GLY A 118 -4.45 -9.52 -5.60
CA GLY A 118 -3.40 -9.23 -6.56
C GLY A 118 -2.03 -9.57 -6.00
N THR A 119 -1.08 -9.82 -6.91
CA THR A 119 0.32 -10.07 -6.58
C THR A 119 1.23 -9.20 -7.44
N GLY A 120 2.42 -8.93 -6.93
CA GLY A 120 3.43 -8.13 -7.58
C GLY A 120 4.81 -8.76 -7.42
N THR A 121 5.69 -8.48 -8.38
CA THR A 121 7.10 -8.85 -8.33
C THR A 121 7.92 -7.59 -8.15
N GLY A 122 8.81 -7.62 -7.17
CA GLY A 122 9.71 -6.53 -6.86
C GLY A 122 10.64 -6.18 -8.02
N GLN A 123 10.92 -4.90 -8.18
CA GLN A 123 11.93 -4.37 -9.08
C GLN A 123 12.99 -3.66 -8.23
N THR A 124 14.25 -3.74 -8.65
CA THR A 124 15.36 -3.03 -7.99
C THR A 124 16.21 -2.38 -9.06
N ASP A 125 16.36 -1.07 -8.95
CA ASP A 125 17.23 -0.27 -9.79
C ASP A 125 18.48 0.10 -9.01
N THR A 126 19.64 -0.01 -9.66
CA THR A 126 20.92 0.38 -9.07
C THR A 126 21.52 1.53 -9.87
N THR A 127 21.76 2.64 -9.20
CA THR A 127 22.28 3.87 -9.80
C THR A 127 23.68 4.18 -9.24
N PHE A 128 24.61 4.49 -10.13
CA PHE A 128 25.96 4.94 -9.76
C PHE A 128 26.10 6.45 -10.02
N ILE A 129 26.49 7.20 -8.99
CA ILE A 129 26.70 8.64 -9.06
C ILE A 129 28.12 8.94 -8.60
N GLY A 130 29.07 8.95 -9.54
CA GLY A 130 30.48 9.20 -9.23
C GLY A 130 31.04 8.16 -8.26
N ILE A 131 31.28 8.56 -7.00
CA ILE A 131 31.81 7.68 -5.93
C ILE A 131 30.72 7.03 -5.09
N SER A 132 29.44 7.17 -5.42
CA SER A 132 28.34 6.57 -4.66
C SER A 132 27.49 5.62 -5.47
N ILE A 133 26.86 4.69 -4.76
CA ILE A 133 25.88 3.74 -5.27
C ILE A 133 24.56 3.96 -4.50
N GLY A 134 23.46 4.01 -5.24
CA GLY A 134 22.11 3.98 -4.72
C GLY A 134 21.38 2.76 -5.27
N GLN A 135 20.54 2.14 -4.46
CA GLN A 135 19.63 1.09 -4.88
C GLN A 135 18.23 1.48 -4.44
N ASP A 136 17.30 1.53 -5.38
CA ASP A 136 15.90 1.82 -5.11
C ASP A 136 15.08 0.61 -5.55
N ALA A 137 14.22 0.12 -4.68
CA ALA A 137 13.41 -1.04 -4.91
C ALA A 137 11.94 -0.77 -4.62
N SER A 138 11.07 -1.40 -5.40
CA SER A 138 9.63 -1.30 -5.22
C SER A 138 8.92 -2.60 -5.56
N CYS A 139 7.79 -2.86 -4.93
CA CYS A 139 6.85 -3.89 -5.34
C CYS A 139 5.45 -3.27 -5.36
N VAL A 140 4.73 -3.46 -6.47
CA VAL A 140 3.43 -2.82 -6.70
C VAL A 140 2.37 -3.89 -6.92
N VAL A 141 1.25 -3.75 -6.23
CA VAL A 141 0.03 -4.53 -6.47
C VAL A 141 -1.10 -3.57 -6.83
N GLU A 142 -1.77 -3.86 -7.93
CA GLU A 142 -3.00 -3.16 -8.33
C GLU A 142 -4.21 -4.02 -7.92
N PHE A 143 -5.21 -3.40 -7.30
CA PHE A 143 -6.44 -4.07 -6.87
C PHE A 143 -7.61 -3.08 -6.80
N ASP A 144 -8.83 -3.58 -6.80
CA ASP A 144 -10.03 -2.75 -6.68
C ASP A 144 -10.53 -2.76 -5.23
N SER A 145 -10.95 -1.59 -4.74
CA SER A 145 -11.60 -1.41 -3.44
C SER A 145 -13.06 -1.91 -3.46
N ASP A 146 -13.77 -1.86 -2.33
CA ASP A 146 -15.22 -2.19 -2.31
C ASP A 146 -16.11 -0.94 -2.50
N SER A 147 -15.53 0.27 -2.52
CA SER A 147 -16.25 1.56 -2.56
C SER A 147 -15.69 2.51 -3.63
N ASP A 148 -16.45 3.55 -3.99
CA ASP A 148 -15.86 4.70 -4.69
C ASP A 148 -15.30 5.68 -3.66
N GLY A 149 -14.22 6.40 -4.03
CA GLY A 149 -13.79 7.59 -3.31
C GLY A 149 -13.21 7.29 -1.94
N CYS A 150 -12.25 6.37 -1.87
CA CYS A 150 -11.40 6.17 -0.71
C CYS A 150 -10.86 7.51 -0.20
N PRO A 151 -11.11 7.88 1.08
CA PRO A 151 -10.68 9.17 1.58
C PRO A 151 -9.16 9.29 1.56
N VAL A 152 -8.67 10.41 1.04
CA VAL A 152 -7.26 10.79 1.08
C VAL A 152 -6.81 10.90 2.53
N ASP A 153 -5.59 10.45 2.83
CA ASP A 153 -5.04 10.50 4.18
C ASP A 153 -4.70 11.96 4.56
N ASP A 154 -5.35 12.47 5.60
CA ASP A 154 -5.11 13.80 6.18
C ASP A 154 -4.39 13.74 7.55
N GLY A 155 -3.85 12.58 7.90
CA GLY A 155 -3.23 12.30 9.20
C GLY A 155 -4.21 11.77 10.26
N ASN A 156 -5.51 11.74 9.97
CA ASN A 156 -6.52 10.94 10.68
C ASN A 156 -7.27 10.03 9.69
N GLY A 157 -6.60 9.59 8.62
CA GLY A 157 -7.20 8.83 7.54
C GLY A 157 -8.06 7.66 8.04
N PRO A 158 -9.10 7.27 7.29
CA PRO A 158 -10.04 6.21 7.68
C PRO A 158 -9.35 4.84 7.78
N LEU A 159 -8.17 4.71 7.17
CA LEU A 159 -7.39 3.49 7.12
C LEU A 159 -6.43 3.40 8.31
N HIS A 160 -6.48 2.29 9.03
CA HIS A 160 -5.63 2.05 10.19
C HIS A 160 -5.16 0.60 10.27
N VAL A 161 -3.91 0.41 10.71
CA VAL A 161 -3.34 -0.92 10.92
C VAL A 161 -3.88 -1.50 12.22
N THR A 162 -4.35 -2.75 12.19
CA THR A 162 -4.91 -3.42 13.37
C THR A 162 -4.04 -4.57 13.88
N SER A 163 -3.07 -5.02 13.09
CA SER A 163 -2.09 -6.05 13.44
C SER A 163 -0.98 -6.13 12.39
N GLY A 164 0.23 -6.54 12.79
CA GLY A 164 1.32 -6.83 11.86
C GLY A 164 2.69 -6.96 12.51
#